data_AF-A0A9Q3PDP6-F1
#
_entry.id   AF-A0A9Q3PDP6-F1
#
_cell.length_a   1.000
_cell.length_b   1.000
_cell.length_c   1.000
_cell.angle_alpha   90.00
_cell.angle_beta   90.00
_cell.angle_gamma   90.00
#
_symmetry.space_group_name_H-M   'P 1'
#
loop_
_entity.id
_entity.type
_entity.pdbx_description
1 polymer ?
#
loop_
_entity_poly.entity_id
_entity_poly.type
_entity_poly.pdbx_seq_one_letter_code
_entity_poly.pdbx_strand_id
1 'polypeptide(L)'
;MLSLLNTKQENLALLIQEPWVYYHDLQPPTHNAWRRITPVNSPQEQNNRARTCIYIRSFIPSKNISIREDNNKFLTSVSIEIGGGKKLTLKSLYNPPTTFKGIDILKNSLNNTSP
;
A
#
# COMPACT_ATOMS: atom_id res chain seq x y z
N MET A 1 -1.29 -14.92 19.00
CA MET A 1 -0.52 -13.78 18.46
C MET A 1 -1.49 -12.70 18.01
N LEU A 2 -1.47 -11.52 18.64
CA LEU A 2 -2.28 -10.36 18.24
C LEU A 2 -1.61 -9.71 17.02
N SER A 3 -2.21 -9.85 15.85
CA SER A 3 -1.77 -9.19 14.62
C SER A 3 -2.95 -8.47 14.00
N LEU A 4 -2.73 -7.26 13.46
CA LEU A 4 -3.75 -6.56 12.68
C LEU A 4 -4.18 -7.40 11.45
N LEU A 5 -3.31 -8.29 10.97
CA LEU A 5 -3.63 -9.21 9.88
C LEU A 5 -4.60 -10.33 10.32
N ASN A 6 -4.80 -10.51 11.62
CA ASN A 6 -5.83 -11.39 12.18
C ASN A 6 -7.19 -10.67 12.39
N THR A 7 -7.34 -9.44 11.88
CA THR A 7 -8.62 -8.70 11.99
C THR A 7 -9.76 -9.40 11.25
N LYS A 8 -10.98 -9.19 11.77
CA LYS A 8 -12.25 -9.76 11.26
C LYS A 8 -12.45 -9.47 9.76
N GLN A 9 -13.21 -10.35 9.11
CA GLN A 9 -13.40 -10.41 7.64
C GLN A 9 -14.05 -9.18 7.00
N GLU A 10 -14.54 -8.23 7.78
CA GLU A 10 -15.32 -7.06 7.31
C GLU A 10 -14.49 -6.02 6.55
N ASN A 11 -13.17 -5.97 6.77
CA ASN A 11 -12.30 -5.01 6.07
C ASN A 11 -11.85 -5.54 4.70
N LEU A 12 -12.09 -4.74 3.65
CA LEU A 12 -11.63 -4.99 2.28
C LEU A 12 -10.11 -4.84 2.14
N ALA A 13 -9.56 -3.80 2.77
CA ALA A 13 -8.16 -3.44 2.72
C ALA A 13 -7.68 -2.83 4.04
N LEU A 14 -6.38 -2.92 4.31
CA LEU A 14 -5.71 -2.27 5.43
C LEU A 14 -4.59 -1.37 4.88
N LEU A 15 -4.60 -0.10 5.27
CA LEU A 15 -3.55 0.85 4.94
C LEU A 15 -2.65 0.98 6.16
N ILE A 16 -1.39 0.54 6.04
CA ILE A 16 -0.44 0.52 7.16
C ILE A 16 0.70 1.50 6.86
N GLN A 17 0.96 2.40 7.81
CA GLN A 17 2.11 3.30 7.80
C GLN A 17 3.18 2.77 8.75
N GLU A 18 4.44 3.00 8.39
CA GLU A 18 5.63 2.51 9.10
C GLU A 18 5.51 1.02 9.50
N PRO A 19 5.23 0.12 8.52
CA PRO A 19 5.06 -1.29 8.84
C PRO A 19 6.35 -1.86 9.45
N TRP A 20 6.18 -2.77 10.40
CA TRP A 20 7.25 -3.68 10.80
C TRP A 20 7.70 -4.49 9.58
N VAL A 21 9.00 -4.65 9.41
CA VAL A 21 9.60 -5.36 8.27
C VAL A 21 10.51 -6.47 8.77
N TYR A 22 10.66 -7.53 7.97
CA TYR A 22 11.71 -8.51 8.23
C TYR A 22 13.08 -7.96 7.87
N TYR A 23 14.10 -8.33 8.66
CA TYR A 23 15.46 -7.82 8.49
C TYR A 23 16.11 -8.23 7.16
N HIS A 24 15.75 -9.40 6.63
CA HIS A 24 16.42 -9.99 5.46
C HIS A 24 15.93 -9.44 4.12
N ASP A 25 14.66 -9.04 4.01
CA ASP A 25 14.06 -8.52 2.77
C ASP A 25 13.53 -7.10 2.89
N LEU A 26 13.52 -6.54 4.10
CA LEU A 26 12.98 -5.23 4.41
C LEU A 26 11.52 -5.05 3.97
N GLN A 27 10.76 -6.14 3.96
CA GLN A 27 9.35 -6.17 3.59
C GLN A 27 8.41 -6.39 4.78
N PRO A 28 7.18 -5.85 4.74
CA PRO A 28 6.13 -6.15 5.72
C PRO A 28 5.76 -7.64 5.74
N PRO A 29 5.19 -8.19 6.84
CA PRO A 29 4.89 -9.62 6.93
C PRO A 29 3.89 -10.12 5.86
N THR A 30 4.03 -11.38 5.44
CA THR A 30 3.08 -12.07 4.56
C THR A 30 1.94 -12.69 5.37
N HIS A 31 0.78 -12.91 4.73
CA HIS A 31 -0.37 -13.55 5.38
C HIS A 31 -1.31 -14.19 4.35
N ASN A 32 -1.82 -15.39 4.63
CA ASN A 32 -2.64 -16.14 3.65
C ASN A 32 -3.94 -15.41 3.25
N ALA A 33 -4.60 -14.77 4.21
CA ALA A 33 -5.84 -14.02 3.96
C ALA A 33 -5.63 -12.62 3.35
N TRP A 34 -4.38 -12.16 3.22
CA TRP A 34 -4.07 -10.80 2.75
C TRP A 34 -2.95 -10.78 1.71
N ARG A 35 -3.24 -10.20 0.55
CA ARG A 35 -2.24 -9.82 -0.45
C ARG A 35 -1.56 -8.53 -0.04
N ARG A 36 -0.25 -8.58 0.22
CA ARG A 36 0.59 -7.42 0.50
C ARG A 36 0.87 -6.66 -0.80
N ILE A 37 0.64 -5.36 -0.81
CA ILE A 37 1.02 -4.42 -1.87
C ILE A 37 2.03 -3.45 -1.30
N THR A 38 3.23 -3.43 -1.89
CA THR A 38 4.36 -2.60 -1.51
C THR A 38 4.89 -1.87 -2.74
N PRO A 39 5.30 -0.59 -2.61
CA PRO A 39 5.77 0.21 -3.73
C PRO A 39 7.18 -0.17 -4.18
N VAL A 40 7.96 -0.84 -3.31
CA VAL A 40 9.32 -1.28 -3.59
C VAL A 40 9.38 -2.80 -3.42
N ASN A 41 9.68 -3.51 -4.51
CA ASN A 41 9.94 -4.94 -4.47
C ASN A 41 11.40 -5.14 -4.08
N SER A 42 11.66 -5.55 -2.83
CA SER A 42 13.00 -5.88 -2.29
C SER A 42 13.99 -4.70 -2.15
N PRO A 43 13.73 -3.76 -1.22
CA PRO A 43 14.70 -2.71 -0.91
C PRO A 43 15.99 -3.33 -0.37
N GLN A 44 17.13 -2.88 -0.90
CA GLN A 44 18.46 -3.36 -0.47
C GLN A 44 18.96 -2.63 0.79
N GLU A 45 18.34 -1.50 1.14
CA GLU A 45 18.76 -0.65 2.25
C GLU A 45 17.57 -0.19 3.09
N GLN A 46 17.80 -0.04 4.41
CA GLN A 46 16.78 0.41 5.36
C GLN A 46 16.17 1.77 5.01
N ASN A 47 16.96 2.67 4.41
CA ASN A 47 16.49 3.99 4.00
C ASN A 47 15.57 3.97 2.77
N ASN A 48 15.58 2.87 2.03
CA ASN A 48 14.79 2.64 0.83
C ASN A 48 13.56 1.76 1.09
N ARG A 49 13.40 1.26 2.32
CA ARG A 49 12.20 0.50 2.69
C ARG A 49 10.93 1.33 2.50
N ALA A 50 9.86 0.66 2.12
CA ALA A 50 8.55 1.27 2.04
C ALA A 50 8.09 1.76 3.42
N ARG A 51 7.62 3.00 3.49
CA ARG A 51 7.01 3.62 4.68
C ARG A 51 5.51 3.43 4.73
N THR A 52 4.91 2.98 3.64
CA THR A 52 3.51 2.55 3.59
C THR A 52 3.39 1.21 2.88
N CYS A 53 2.35 0.46 3.22
CA CYS A 53 1.91 -0.69 2.44
C CYS A 53 0.38 -0.82 2.52
N ILE A 54 -0.20 -1.49 1.54
CA ILE A 54 -1.63 -1.80 1.52
C ILE A 54 -1.79 -3.31 1.52
N TYR A 55 -2.57 -3.84 2.45
CA TYR A 55 -3.02 -5.22 2.41
C TYR A 55 -4.42 -5.27 1.82
N ILE A 56 -4.64 -6.15 0.84
CA ILE A 56 -5.93 -6.37 0.20
C ILE A 56 -6.36 -7.80 0.49
N ARG A 57 -7.63 -8.04 0.77
CA ARG A 57 -8.12 -9.40 1.02
C ARG A 57 -7.83 -10.33 -0.16
N SER A 58 -7.28 -11.52 0.12
CA SER A 58 -6.86 -12.49 -0.90
C SER A 58 -8.01 -13.01 -1.77
N PHE A 59 -9.25 -12.97 -1.28
CA PHE A 59 -10.43 -13.37 -2.06
C PHE A 59 -10.70 -12.42 -3.23
N ILE A 60 -10.18 -11.18 -3.19
CA ILE A 60 -10.26 -10.27 -4.33
C ILE A 60 -9.35 -10.80 -5.44
N PRO A 61 -9.88 -11.10 -6.63
CA PRO A 61 -9.08 -11.59 -7.74
C PRO A 61 -7.95 -10.61 -8.07
N SER A 62 -6.75 -11.13 -8.33
CA SER A 62 -5.59 -10.30 -8.68
C SER A 62 -5.85 -9.45 -9.94
N LYS A 63 -6.60 -9.97 -10.91
CA LYS A 63 -7.01 -9.24 -12.12
C LYS A 63 -7.83 -7.99 -11.85
N ASN A 64 -8.50 -7.91 -10.69
CA ASN A 64 -9.28 -6.75 -10.27
C ASN A 64 -8.40 -5.72 -9.54
N ILE A 65 -7.11 -5.97 -9.37
CA ILE A 65 -6.19 -5.11 -8.63
C ILE A 65 -5.16 -4.55 -9.60
N SER A 66 -5.07 -3.23 -9.68
CA SER A 66 -4.10 -2.52 -10.51
C SER A 66 -3.19 -1.68 -9.61
N ILE A 67 -1.92 -2.06 -9.53
CA ILE A 67 -0.88 -1.26 -8.87
C ILE A 67 -0.63 -0.01 -9.73
N ARG A 68 -0.65 1.16 -9.11
CA ARG A 68 -0.48 2.44 -9.82
C ARG A 68 1.01 2.76 -10.03
N GLU A 69 1.30 3.58 -11.04
CA GLU A 69 2.68 3.95 -11.39
C GLU A 69 3.29 5.01 -10.47
N ASP A 70 2.46 5.76 -9.74
CA ASP A 70 2.88 6.83 -8.81
C ASP A 70 3.44 6.32 -7.47
N ASN A 71 3.60 5.00 -7.36
CA ASN A 71 4.12 4.33 -6.18
C ASN A 71 5.58 4.70 -5.91
N ASN A 72 5.87 5.00 -4.64
CA ASN A 72 7.22 5.25 -4.16
C ASN A 72 7.31 4.91 -2.66
N LYS A 73 8.50 5.02 -2.07
CA LYS A 73 8.68 4.63 -0.65
C LYS A 73 7.76 5.34 0.34
N PHE A 74 7.19 6.50 0.00
CA PHE A 74 6.25 7.24 0.86
C PHE A 74 4.77 7.11 0.42
N LEU A 75 4.49 6.58 -0.77
CA LEU A 75 3.14 6.46 -1.31
C LEU A 75 2.91 5.04 -1.86
N THR A 76 1.90 4.37 -1.32
CA THR A 76 1.34 3.14 -1.89
C THR A 76 -0.04 3.43 -2.44
N SER A 77 -0.30 3.06 -3.69
CA SER A 77 -1.41 3.49 -4.52
C SER A 77 -1.87 2.30 -5.35
N VAL A 78 -3.13 1.91 -5.19
CA VAL A 78 -3.72 0.74 -5.83
C VAL A 78 -5.17 1.00 -6.17
N SER A 79 -5.59 0.54 -7.35
CA SER A 79 -6.99 0.55 -7.76
C SER A 79 -7.56 -0.86 -7.66
N ILE A 80 -8.79 -0.95 -7.15
CA ILE A 80 -9.54 -2.19 -7.03
C ILE A 80 -10.82 -2.03 -7.84
N GLU A 81 -11.04 -2.88 -8.82
CA GLU A 81 -12.31 -2.97 -9.52
C GLU A 81 -13.35 -3.59 -8.58
N ILE A 82 -14.37 -2.80 -8.28
CA ILE A 82 -15.55 -3.19 -7.52
C ILE A 82 -16.71 -3.40 -8.52
N GLY A 83 -17.66 -4.26 -8.18
CA GLY A 83 -18.72 -4.67 -9.10
C GLY A 83 -19.44 -3.51 -9.81
N GLY A 84 -19.93 -3.76 -11.02
CA GLY A 84 -20.63 -2.75 -11.83
C GLY A 84 -19.70 -1.77 -12.54
N GLY A 85 -18.47 -2.18 -12.89
CA GLY A 85 -17.50 -1.37 -13.62
C GLY A 85 -16.89 -0.22 -12.84
N LYS A 86 -17.14 -0.16 -11.53
CA LYS A 86 -16.64 0.91 -10.65
C LYS A 86 -15.23 0.57 -10.17
N LYS A 87 -14.41 1.58 -9.91
CA LYS A 87 -13.06 1.41 -9.38
C LYS A 87 -12.91 2.21 -8.09
N LEU A 88 -12.40 1.55 -7.05
CA LEU A 88 -11.99 2.17 -5.79
C LEU A 88 -10.47 2.32 -5.80
N THR A 89 -9.98 3.55 -5.73
CA THR A 89 -8.53 3.82 -5.63
C THR A 89 -8.16 4.15 -4.20
N LEU A 90 -7.21 3.39 -3.65
CA LEU A 90 -6.68 3.56 -2.31
C LEU A 90 -5.27 4.15 -2.40
N LYS A 91 -5.01 5.24 -1.69
CA LYS A 91 -3.71 5.89 -1.59
C LYS A 91 -3.31 5.99 -0.12
N SER A 92 -2.26 5.25 0.26
CA SER A 92 -1.62 5.32 1.58
C SER A 92 -0.34 6.14 1.48
N LEU A 93 -0.39 7.34 2.07
CA LEU A 93 0.70 8.31 2.05
C LEU A 93 1.30 8.43 3.46
N TYR A 94 2.62 8.28 3.56
CA TYR A 94 3.37 8.62 4.75
C TYR A 94 3.95 10.02 4.58
N ASN A 95 3.68 10.88 5.56
CA ASN A 95 4.21 12.24 5.59
C ASN A 95 5.27 12.36 6.68
N PRO A 96 6.58 12.42 6.35
CA PRO A 96 7.61 12.51 7.38
C PRO A 96 7.46 13.80 8.21
N PRO A 97 7.48 13.72 9.55
CA PRO A 97 7.15 14.85 10.42
C PRO A 97 8.13 16.03 10.34
N THR A 98 9.35 15.79 9.83
CA THR A 98 10.41 16.81 9.75
C THR A 98 10.46 17.54 8.42
N THR A 99 9.98 16.93 7.34
CA THR A 99 10.13 17.47 5.98
C THR A 99 8.81 17.72 5.27
N PHE A 100 7.71 17.12 5.76
CA PHE A 100 6.38 17.22 5.17
C PHE A 100 6.30 16.88 3.67
N LYS A 101 7.28 16.12 3.15
CA LYS A 101 7.37 15.73 1.72
C LYS A 101 6.16 14.99 1.19
N GLY A 102 5.37 14.37 2.07
CA GLY A 102 4.15 13.68 1.67
C GLY A 102 3.14 14.62 1.00
N ILE A 103 3.08 15.89 1.41
CA ILE A 103 2.13 16.88 0.85
C ILE A 103 2.39 17.08 -0.64
N ASP A 104 3.64 17.26 -1.04
CA ASP A 104 4.00 17.48 -2.45
C ASP A 104 3.80 16.21 -3.28
N ILE A 105 4.14 15.04 -2.71
CA ILE A 105 3.87 13.74 -3.32
C ILE A 105 2.36 13.57 -3.60
N LEU A 106 1.51 13.93 -2.63
CA LEU A 106 0.06 13.83 -2.78
C LEU A 106 -0.46 14.76 -3.88
N LYS A 107 -0.04 16.03 -3.88
CA LYS A 107 -0.42 17.01 -4.90
C LYS A 107 -0.06 16.50 -6.30
N ASN A 108 1.17 16.02 -6.48
CA ASN A 108 1.62 15.46 -7.76
C ASN A 108 0.79 14.23 -8.16
N SER A 109 0.51 13.33 -7.23
CA SER A 109 -0.29 12.12 -7.49
C SER A 109 -1.75 12.45 -7.89
N LEU A 110 -2.35 13.50 -7.32
CA LEU A 110 -3.70 13.95 -7.64
C LEU A 110 -3.77 14.76 -8.94
N ASN A 111 -2.69 15.45 -9.30
CA ASN A 111 -2.62 16.20 -10.57
C ASN A 111 -2.34 15.28 -11.76
N ASN A 112 -1.66 14.14 -11.53
CA ASN A 112 -1.38 13.12 -12.55
C ASN A 112 -2.56 12.18 -12.83
N THR A 113 -3.71 12.36 -12.17
CA THR A 113 -4.96 11.72 -12.58
C THR A 113 -5.65 12.56 -13.64
N SER A 114 -5.12 12.55 -14.87
CA SER A 114 -5.92 12.91 -16.05
C SER A 114 -6.99 11.84 -16.28
N PRO A 115 -8.19 12.21 -16.75
CA PRO A 115 -9.28 11.27 -17.08
C PRO A 115 -8.89 10.24 -18.14
#